data_AF-A0A6J6JF37-F1
#
_entry.id   AF-A0A6J6JF37-F1
#
_cell.length_a   1.000
_cell.length_b   1.000
_cell.length_c   1.000
_cell.angle_alpha   90.00
_cell.angle_beta   90.00
_cell.angle_gamma   90.00
#
_symmetry.space_group_name_H-M   'P 1'
#
loop_
_entity.id
_entity.type
_entity.pdbx_description
1 polymer ?
#
loop_
_entity_poly.entity_id
_entity_poly.type
_entity_poly.pdbx_seq_one_letter_code
_entity_poly.pdbx_strand_id
1 'polypeptide(L)'
;MRWRDRGVVGFDIAGAEAGHPPTRHLEAFNHVQRENFHSTIHAGEAFGLPSIWEAVQLCGAERLGHGVRIVDDITGDVGSEQLGRLASYVRDRRIPLELCPTSNVNTGVCASIADHPIGMLRRLRFRVTVNTDNRLMSDTSMTREFTQLSEAFGWGLEDFEWLTLNAMKSAFAPFPERLRIINGLVKPRYALLKAELAMGTQTR
;
A
#
# COMPACT_ATOMS: atom_id res chain seq x y z
N MET A 1 -3.31 4.58 26.07
CA MET A 1 -3.74 5.47 24.97
C MET A 1 -5.19 5.90 25.15
N ARG A 2 -5.52 7.21 25.10
CA ARG A 2 -6.86 7.74 25.50
C ARG A 2 -8.02 7.46 24.52
N TRP A 3 -7.75 7.35 23.22
CA TRP A 3 -8.79 7.33 22.16
C TRP A 3 -8.89 6.00 21.40
N ARG A 4 -8.17 4.96 21.87
CA ARG A 4 -8.11 3.64 21.24
C ARG A 4 -9.50 3.08 20.93
N ASP A 5 -10.38 3.08 21.93
CA ASP A 5 -11.71 2.48 21.80
C ASP A 5 -12.77 3.51 21.36
N ARG A 6 -12.33 4.61 20.74
CA ARG A 6 -13.17 5.75 20.36
C ARG A 6 -12.94 6.18 18.91
N GLY A 7 -12.77 5.19 18.02
CA GLY A 7 -12.69 5.39 16.57
C GLY A 7 -11.29 5.60 16.00
N VAL A 8 -10.25 5.73 16.84
CA VAL A 8 -8.86 5.69 16.38
C VAL A 8 -8.48 4.23 16.13
N VAL A 9 -7.87 3.94 14.98
CA VAL A 9 -7.53 2.55 14.58
C VAL A 9 -6.04 2.29 14.42
N GLY A 10 -5.20 3.31 14.51
CA GLY A 10 -3.75 3.15 14.44
C GLY A 10 -3.01 4.44 14.73
N PHE A 11 -1.70 4.32 14.87
CA PHE A 11 -0.75 5.42 15.00
C PHE A 11 0.16 5.48 13.76
N ASP A 12 0.62 6.67 13.41
CA ASP A 12 1.52 6.91 12.29
C ASP A 12 2.43 8.10 12.58
N ILE A 13 3.56 8.14 11.87
CA ILE A 13 4.39 9.34 11.73
C ILE A 13 4.49 9.68 10.24
N ALA A 14 4.40 10.96 9.93
CA ALA A 14 4.52 11.50 8.58
C ALA A 14 5.35 12.78 8.60
N GLY A 15 5.73 13.28 7.42
CA GLY A 15 6.57 14.46 7.24
C GLY A 15 7.87 14.14 6.49
N ALA A 16 8.85 15.04 6.59
CA ALA A 16 10.13 14.86 5.90
C ALA A 16 10.87 13.62 6.43
N GLU A 17 10.99 12.58 5.61
CA GLU A 17 11.60 11.30 6.00
C GLU A 17 13.13 11.38 6.11
N ALA A 18 13.79 12.00 5.13
CA ALA A 18 15.24 12.14 5.12
C ALA A 18 15.72 12.99 6.31
N GLY A 19 16.63 12.44 7.11
CA GLY A 19 17.16 13.08 8.31
C GLY A 19 16.24 13.01 9.54
N HIS A 20 15.08 12.37 9.45
CA HIS A 20 14.12 12.20 10.55
C HIS A 20 13.70 10.73 10.69
N PRO A 21 14.62 9.85 11.11
CA PRO A 21 14.35 8.42 11.14
C PRO A 21 13.23 8.08 12.15
N PRO A 22 12.43 7.03 11.88
CA PRO A 22 11.32 6.63 12.74
C PRO A 22 11.77 6.27 14.16
N THR A 23 13.02 5.84 14.31
CA THR A 23 13.65 5.51 15.60
C THR A 23 13.75 6.68 16.58
N ARG A 24 13.64 7.94 16.13
CA ARG A 24 13.47 9.10 17.03
C ARG A 24 12.19 9.03 17.87
N HIS A 25 11.22 8.23 17.44
CA HIS A 25 9.94 8.02 18.13
C HIS A 25 9.78 6.60 18.67
N LEU A 26 10.89 5.86 18.86
CA LEU A 26 10.87 4.45 19.26
C LEU A 26 10.09 4.20 20.57
N GLU A 27 10.17 5.11 21.54
CA GLU A 27 9.40 4.99 22.79
C GLU A 27 7.89 5.02 22.54
N ALA A 28 7.42 5.88 21.62
CA ALA A 28 6.01 5.96 21.25
C ALA A 28 5.54 4.68 20.55
N PHE A 29 6.31 4.15 19.60
CA PHE A 29 5.98 2.88 18.95
C PHE A 29 5.97 1.71 19.92
N ASN A 30 6.95 1.64 20.83
CA ASN A 30 6.97 0.63 21.89
C ASN A 30 5.74 0.74 22.81
N HIS A 31 5.29 1.97 23.12
CA HIS A 31 4.05 2.15 23.88
C HIS A 31 2.83 1.65 23.10
N VAL A 32 2.69 2.02 21.81
CA VAL A 32 1.59 1.56 20.93
C VAL A 32 1.54 0.03 20.85
N GLN A 33 2.68 -0.62 20.65
CA GLN A 33 2.78 -2.09 20.56
C GLN A 33 2.39 -2.77 21.88
N ARG A 34 2.93 -2.31 23.02
CA ARG A 34 2.63 -2.89 24.36
C ARG A 34 1.15 -2.77 24.74
N GLU A 35 0.47 -1.84 24.09
CA GLU A 35 -0.94 -1.57 24.25
C GLU A 35 -1.84 -2.36 23.28
N ASN A 36 -1.28 -3.32 22.54
CA ASN A 36 -1.96 -4.12 21.52
C ASN A 36 -2.66 -3.26 20.47
N PHE A 37 -2.01 -2.16 20.06
CA PHE A 37 -2.57 -1.22 19.11
C PHE A 37 -1.73 -1.12 17.85
N HIS A 38 -2.37 -0.65 16.78
CA HIS A 38 -1.79 -0.74 15.45
C HIS A 38 -0.91 0.43 15.07
N SER A 39 0.07 0.20 14.21
CA SER A 39 0.88 1.27 13.61
C SER A 39 1.18 1.05 12.12
N THR A 40 0.97 2.11 11.33
CA THR A 40 1.62 2.31 10.03
C THR A 40 2.74 3.33 10.20
N ILE A 41 3.71 3.35 9.30
CA ILE A 41 4.84 4.30 9.36
C ILE A 41 5.14 4.76 7.93
N HIS A 42 5.18 6.07 7.67
CA HIS A 42 5.75 6.61 6.44
C HIS A 42 7.24 6.29 6.37
N ALA A 43 7.62 5.47 5.39
CA ALA A 43 9.00 5.06 5.17
C ALA A 43 9.20 4.56 3.74
N GLY A 44 10.37 4.80 3.18
CA GLY A 44 10.73 4.34 1.85
C GLY A 44 10.13 5.16 0.74
N GLU A 45 9.86 6.45 0.95
CA GLU A 45 9.55 7.41 -0.11
C GLU A 45 10.78 8.27 -0.43
N ALA A 46 11.35 8.94 0.58
CA ALA A 46 12.45 9.91 0.42
C ALA A 46 13.81 9.49 1.01
N PHE A 47 13.91 8.45 1.87
CA PHE A 47 15.20 7.98 2.42
C PHE A 47 15.60 6.55 1.99
N GLY A 48 14.65 5.73 1.53
CA GLY A 48 14.93 4.45 0.87
C GLY A 48 14.93 3.22 1.79
N LEU A 49 15.78 2.23 1.53
CA LEU A 49 15.79 0.95 2.26
C LEU A 49 16.07 1.08 3.78
N PRO A 50 16.97 1.95 4.26
CA PRO A 50 17.24 2.06 5.70
C PRO A 50 16.02 2.45 6.53
N SER A 51 15.20 3.40 6.06
CA SER A 51 13.98 3.79 6.78
C SER A 51 12.94 2.67 6.78
N ILE A 52 12.77 1.95 5.66
CA ILE A 52 11.88 0.78 5.61
C ILE A 52 12.35 -0.26 6.64
N TRP A 53 13.66 -0.52 6.68
CA TRP A 53 14.24 -1.48 7.63
C TRP A 53 13.99 -1.04 9.08
N GLU A 54 14.25 0.22 9.43
CA GLU A 54 14.02 0.73 10.79
C GLU A 54 12.53 0.71 11.18
N ALA A 55 11.65 1.11 10.26
CA ALA A 55 10.21 1.10 10.47
C ALA A 55 9.72 -0.31 10.80
N VAL A 56 10.16 -1.31 10.03
CA VAL A 56 9.74 -2.71 10.21
C VAL A 56 10.41 -3.37 11.42
N GLN A 57 11.74 -3.28 11.53
CA GLN A 57 12.50 -4.10 12.48
C GLN A 57 12.58 -3.49 13.87
N LEU A 58 12.65 -2.16 13.97
CA LEU A 58 12.80 -1.47 15.25
C LEU A 58 11.46 -0.93 15.74
N CYS A 59 10.68 -0.33 14.85
CA CYS A 59 9.44 0.35 15.23
C CYS A 59 8.19 -0.54 15.10
N GLY A 60 8.32 -1.75 14.51
CA GLY A 60 7.24 -2.74 14.41
C GLY A 60 6.10 -2.32 13.48
N ALA A 61 6.39 -1.60 12.40
CA ALA A 61 5.39 -1.21 11.41
C ALA A 61 4.63 -2.42 10.87
N GLU A 62 3.30 -2.39 11.00
CA GLU A 62 2.42 -3.42 10.43
C GLU A 62 2.07 -3.13 8.98
N ARG A 63 2.22 -1.86 8.57
CA ARG A 63 2.02 -1.32 7.21
C ARG A 63 3.07 -0.23 6.96
N LEU A 64 3.41 -0.02 5.70
CA LEU A 64 4.34 1.03 5.28
C LEU A 64 3.58 2.08 4.48
N GLY A 65 3.52 3.31 4.99
CA GLY A 65 3.14 4.49 4.24
C GLY A 65 4.10 4.65 3.07
N HIS A 66 3.61 4.54 1.84
CA HIS A 66 4.39 4.32 0.63
C HIS A 66 5.17 3.00 0.64
N GLY A 67 6.41 2.97 1.15
CA GLY A 67 7.32 1.83 1.03
C GLY A 67 7.78 1.55 -0.41
N VAL A 68 7.61 2.51 -1.32
CA VAL A 68 7.84 2.35 -2.76
C VAL A 68 9.30 2.05 -3.10
N ARG A 69 10.25 2.64 -2.37
CA ARG A 69 11.70 2.41 -2.53
C ARG A 69 12.16 1.02 -2.07
N ILE A 70 11.26 0.12 -1.64
CA ILE A 70 11.60 -1.30 -1.45
C ILE A 70 12.13 -1.93 -2.75
N VAL A 71 11.81 -1.33 -3.90
CA VAL A 71 12.31 -1.74 -5.21
C VAL A 71 13.83 -1.60 -5.38
N ASP A 72 14.48 -0.77 -4.56
CA ASP A 72 15.95 -0.69 -4.55
C ASP A 72 16.60 -1.98 -4.03
N ASP A 73 15.84 -2.83 -3.31
CA ASP A 73 16.27 -4.15 -2.86
C ASP A 73 15.83 -5.27 -3.84
N ILE A 74 15.48 -4.91 -5.08
CA ILE A 74 15.12 -5.84 -6.15
C ILE A 74 16.04 -5.59 -7.35
N THR A 75 16.64 -6.66 -7.87
CA THR A 75 17.56 -6.61 -9.00
C THR A 75 17.16 -7.60 -10.08
N GLY A 76 17.81 -7.56 -11.24
CA GLY A 76 17.52 -8.45 -12.37
C GLY A 76 16.50 -7.88 -13.35
N ASP A 77 16.34 -8.56 -14.48
CA ASP A 77 15.46 -8.13 -15.56
C ASP A 77 14.00 -8.47 -15.26
N VAL A 78 13.08 -7.87 -16.03
CA VAL A 78 11.66 -8.16 -15.92
C VAL A 78 11.39 -9.65 -16.16
N GLY A 79 10.79 -10.32 -15.17
CA GLY A 79 10.50 -11.75 -15.19
C GLY A 79 11.59 -12.65 -14.59
N SER A 80 12.75 -12.10 -14.25
CA SER A 80 13.86 -12.81 -13.59
C SER A 80 14.34 -12.08 -12.33
N GLU A 81 13.47 -11.26 -11.74
CA GLU A 81 13.83 -10.40 -10.61
C GLU A 81 14.23 -11.21 -9.38
N GLN A 82 15.31 -10.76 -8.72
CA GLN A 82 15.83 -11.31 -7.48
C GLN A 82 15.54 -10.34 -6.35
N LEU A 83 14.89 -10.85 -5.30
CA LEU A 83 14.58 -10.07 -4.12
C LEU A 83 15.73 -10.17 -3.13
N GLY A 84 16.22 -9.03 -2.68
CA GLY A 84 17.07 -8.93 -1.52
C GLY A 84 16.36 -9.33 -0.24
N ARG A 85 17.08 -9.25 0.88
CA ARG A 85 16.62 -9.78 2.16
C ARG A 85 15.41 -9.01 2.71
N LEU A 86 15.41 -7.68 2.57
CA LEU A 86 14.35 -6.84 3.11
C LEU A 86 13.09 -6.96 2.26
N ALA A 87 13.22 -6.89 0.94
CA ALA A 87 12.16 -7.12 -0.04
C ALA A 87 11.49 -8.49 0.17
N SER A 88 12.29 -9.56 0.32
CA SER A 88 11.79 -10.91 0.61
C SER A 88 11.01 -10.94 1.92
N TYR A 89 11.56 -10.37 3.00
CA TYR A 89 10.91 -10.34 4.31
C TYR A 89 9.57 -9.59 4.27
N VAL A 90 9.54 -8.39 3.69
CA VAL A 90 8.34 -7.56 3.53
C VAL A 90 7.27 -8.31 2.74
N ARG A 91 7.64 -8.91 1.60
CA ARG A 91 6.73 -9.68 0.76
C ARG A 91 6.16 -10.88 1.50
N ASP A 92 7.01 -11.67 2.14
CA ASP A 92 6.64 -12.97 2.71
C ASP A 92 5.84 -12.82 4.00
N ARG A 93 6.15 -11.80 4.82
CA ARG A 93 5.32 -11.39 5.98
C ARG A 93 4.02 -10.71 5.57
N ARG A 94 3.82 -10.43 4.28
CA ARG A 94 2.67 -9.69 3.74
C ARG A 94 2.52 -8.30 4.38
N ILE A 95 3.63 -7.61 4.64
CA ILE A 95 3.60 -6.22 5.10
C ILE A 95 3.11 -5.37 3.90
N PRO A 96 1.98 -4.68 4.03
CA PRO A 96 1.39 -3.94 2.94
C PRO A 96 2.14 -2.64 2.66
N LEU A 97 2.24 -2.33 1.37
CA LEU A 97 2.77 -1.07 0.85
C LEU A 97 1.59 -0.17 0.47
N GLU A 98 1.47 0.96 1.15
CA GLU A 98 0.42 1.96 0.96
C GLU A 98 0.83 2.90 -0.17
N LEU A 99 0.83 2.40 -1.41
CA LEU A 99 1.34 3.13 -2.57
C LEU A 99 0.35 4.20 -3.02
N CYS A 100 0.91 5.32 -3.49
CA CYS A 100 0.16 6.53 -3.82
C CYS A 100 0.63 7.04 -5.19
N PRO A 101 0.17 6.46 -6.32
CA PRO A 101 0.80 6.63 -7.63
C PRO A 101 0.98 8.08 -8.06
N THR A 102 -0.07 8.90 -7.98
CA THR A 102 0.05 10.33 -8.33
C THR A 102 1.02 11.05 -7.38
N SER A 103 0.86 10.88 -6.06
CA SER A 103 1.76 11.48 -5.06
C SER A 103 3.23 11.09 -5.30
N ASN A 104 3.51 9.82 -5.59
CA ASN A 104 4.86 9.32 -5.85
C ASN A 104 5.47 9.92 -7.13
N VAL A 105 4.68 10.24 -8.15
CA VAL A 105 5.15 11.04 -9.30
C VAL A 105 5.45 12.48 -8.86
N ASN A 106 4.55 13.11 -8.10
CA ASN A 106 4.73 14.47 -7.60
C ASN A 106 5.95 14.63 -6.68
N THR A 107 6.29 13.62 -5.88
CA THR A 107 7.45 13.59 -4.99
C THR A 107 8.74 13.13 -5.69
N GLY A 108 8.68 12.81 -7.00
CA GLY A 108 9.84 12.48 -7.81
C GLY A 108 10.37 11.07 -7.63
N VAL A 109 9.58 10.15 -7.05
CA VAL A 109 9.94 8.73 -6.94
C VAL A 109 10.07 8.09 -8.33
N CYS A 110 9.18 8.46 -9.25
CA CYS A 110 9.20 8.01 -10.65
C CYS A 110 8.70 9.14 -11.57
N ALA A 111 9.05 9.06 -12.86
CA ALA A 111 8.77 10.13 -13.83
C ALA A 111 7.30 10.17 -14.29
N SER A 112 6.61 9.03 -14.28
CA SER A 112 5.24 8.91 -14.75
C SER A 112 4.50 7.75 -14.06
N ILE A 113 3.19 7.66 -14.25
CA ILE A 113 2.39 6.52 -13.77
C ILE A 113 2.81 5.22 -14.48
N ALA A 114 3.19 5.28 -15.76
CA ALA A 114 3.67 4.11 -16.52
C ALA A 114 5.00 3.57 -15.98
N ASP A 115 5.85 4.46 -15.46
CA ASP A 115 7.12 4.09 -14.82
C ASP A 115 6.94 3.71 -13.35
N HIS A 116 5.72 3.76 -12.82
CA HIS A 116 5.49 3.59 -11.39
C HIS A 116 5.82 2.15 -10.94
N PRO A 117 6.63 1.94 -9.88
CA PRO A 117 7.08 0.60 -9.50
C PRO A 117 5.98 -0.35 -9.00
N ILE A 118 4.75 0.15 -8.81
CA ILE A 118 3.56 -0.65 -8.45
C ILE A 118 3.32 -1.79 -9.44
N GLY A 119 3.61 -1.59 -10.73
CA GLY A 119 3.49 -2.63 -11.76
C GLY A 119 4.36 -3.84 -11.46
N MET A 120 5.65 -3.60 -11.17
CA MET A 120 6.61 -4.63 -10.79
C MET A 120 6.25 -5.28 -9.44
N LEU A 121 5.97 -4.46 -8.42
CA LEU A 121 5.62 -4.95 -7.08
C LEU A 121 4.38 -5.85 -7.11
N ARG A 122 3.37 -5.50 -7.91
CA ARG A 122 2.19 -6.34 -8.13
C ARG A 122 2.56 -7.67 -8.81
N ARG A 123 3.34 -7.65 -9.89
CA ARG A 123 3.82 -8.86 -10.60
C ARG A 123 4.55 -9.80 -9.65
N LEU A 124 5.41 -9.25 -8.80
CA LEU A 124 6.17 -9.97 -7.77
C LEU A 124 5.34 -10.31 -6.51
N ARG A 125 4.03 -10.09 -6.54
CA ARG A 125 3.05 -10.46 -5.51
C ARG A 125 3.27 -9.80 -4.15
N PHE A 126 3.92 -8.63 -4.09
CA PHE A 126 3.90 -7.79 -2.90
C PHE A 126 2.46 -7.43 -2.54
N ARG A 127 2.18 -7.17 -1.26
CA ARG A 127 0.87 -6.71 -0.84
C ARG A 127 0.77 -5.20 -1.06
N VAL A 128 0.52 -4.79 -2.29
CA VAL A 128 0.33 -3.38 -2.62
C VAL A 128 -1.14 -2.98 -2.50
N THR A 129 -1.35 -1.73 -2.11
CA THR A 129 -2.65 -1.03 -2.12
C THR A 129 -2.50 0.27 -2.91
N VAL A 130 -3.61 0.86 -3.33
CA VAL A 130 -3.63 2.15 -4.05
C VAL A 130 -4.38 3.16 -3.21
N ASN A 131 -3.76 4.31 -2.99
CA ASN A 131 -4.28 5.37 -2.14
C ASN A 131 -4.05 6.73 -2.81
N THR A 132 -4.84 7.73 -2.42
CA THR A 132 -4.68 9.09 -2.94
C THR A 132 -3.64 9.90 -2.20
N ASP A 133 -3.18 9.44 -1.03
CA ASP A 133 -2.43 10.24 -0.07
C ASP A 133 -3.19 11.57 0.21
N ASN A 134 -2.70 12.67 -0.35
CA ASN A 134 -3.26 14.00 -0.24
C ASN A 134 -4.06 14.40 -1.51
N ARG A 135 -5.40 14.32 -1.44
CA ARG A 135 -6.25 14.69 -2.61
C ARG A 135 -6.09 16.14 -3.06
N LEU A 136 -5.86 17.05 -2.12
CA LEU A 136 -5.77 18.48 -2.41
C LEU A 136 -4.46 18.84 -3.12
N MET A 137 -3.32 18.35 -2.61
CA MET A 137 -2.01 18.74 -3.17
C MET A 137 -1.71 17.97 -4.46
N SER A 138 -2.17 16.72 -4.57
CA SER A 138 -1.99 15.89 -5.76
C SER A 138 -3.08 16.06 -6.83
N ASP A 139 -4.11 16.88 -6.58
CA ASP A 139 -5.31 17.04 -7.42
C ASP A 139 -5.82 15.69 -7.95
N THR A 140 -6.11 14.77 -7.03
CA THR A 140 -6.44 13.38 -7.36
C THR A 140 -7.63 12.84 -6.58
N SER A 141 -8.17 11.72 -7.06
CA SER A 141 -9.25 10.96 -6.44
C SER A 141 -9.00 9.46 -6.65
N MET A 142 -9.67 8.60 -5.87
CA MET A 142 -9.56 7.14 -6.08
C MET A 142 -9.91 6.72 -7.51
N THR A 143 -10.92 7.36 -8.10
CA THR A 143 -11.29 7.12 -9.51
C THR A 143 -10.14 7.51 -10.43
N ARG A 144 -9.51 8.67 -10.22
CA ARG A 144 -8.39 9.14 -11.03
C ARG A 144 -7.15 8.25 -10.89
N GLU A 145 -6.83 7.78 -9.68
CA GLU A 145 -5.76 6.79 -9.47
C GLU A 145 -6.03 5.51 -10.28
N PHE A 146 -7.24 4.96 -10.20
CA PHE A 146 -7.59 3.72 -10.90
C PHE A 146 -7.61 3.91 -12.42
N THR A 147 -8.14 5.02 -12.92
CA THR A 147 -8.14 5.34 -14.36
C THR A 147 -6.72 5.42 -14.90
N GLN A 148 -5.82 6.17 -14.25
CA GLN A 148 -4.43 6.31 -14.71
C GLN A 148 -3.69 4.97 -14.68
N LEU A 149 -3.92 4.12 -13.66
CA LEU A 149 -3.33 2.78 -13.61
C LEU A 149 -3.89 1.85 -14.69
N SER A 150 -5.18 1.97 -15.03
CA SER A 150 -5.78 1.22 -16.14
C SER A 150 -5.14 1.61 -17.46
N GLU A 151 -4.99 2.91 -17.73
CA GLU A 151 -4.35 3.43 -18.94
C GLU A 151 -2.87 3.05 -19.04
N ALA A 152 -2.13 3.16 -17.94
CA ALA A 152 -0.70 2.91 -17.90
C ALA A 152 -0.31 1.42 -17.99
N PHE A 153 -1.09 0.54 -17.35
CA PHE A 153 -0.74 -0.88 -17.21
C PHE A 153 -1.72 -1.84 -17.87
N GLY A 154 -2.78 -1.34 -18.51
CA GLY A 154 -3.85 -2.16 -19.09
C GLY A 154 -4.67 -2.89 -18.02
N TRP A 155 -4.70 -2.39 -16.79
CA TRP A 155 -5.39 -3.04 -15.66
C TRP A 155 -6.91 -2.92 -15.77
N GLY A 156 -7.58 -4.01 -15.42
CA GLY A 156 -9.03 -4.15 -15.42
C GLY A 156 -9.60 -4.49 -14.05
N LEU A 157 -10.86 -4.91 -14.04
CA LEU A 157 -11.61 -5.18 -12.82
C LEU A 157 -10.96 -6.23 -11.90
N GLU A 158 -10.28 -7.23 -12.47
CA GLU A 158 -9.59 -8.26 -11.67
C GLU A 158 -8.37 -7.69 -10.91
N ASP A 159 -7.62 -6.79 -11.54
CA ASP A 159 -6.49 -6.13 -10.92
C ASP A 159 -6.95 -5.22 -9.78
N PHE A 160 -8.02 -4.44 -10.00
CA PHE A 160 -8.60 -3.56 -8.99
C PHE A 160 -9.29 -4.33 -7.87
N GLU A 161 -9.93 -5.46 -8.16
CA GLU A 161 -10.45 -6.38 -7.14
C GLU A 161 -9.30 -6.87 -6.24
N TRP A 162 -8.19 -7.31 -6.84
CA TRP A 162 -7.02 -7.79 -6.10
C TRP A 162 -6.42 -6.70 -5.19
N LEU A 163 -6.29 -5.46 -5.69
CA LEU A 163 -5.83 -4.30 -4.92
C LEU A 163 -6.78 -3.98 -3.76
N THR A 164 -8.08 -3.97 -4.01
CA THR A 164 -9.10 -3.70 -3.00
C THR A 164 -9.14 -4.77 -1.91
N LEU A 165 -9.00 -6.04 -2.31
CA LEU A 165 -8.88 -7.16 -1.38
C LEU A 165 -7.61 -7.05 -0.52
N ASN A 166 -6.48 -6.63 -1.10
CA ASN A 166 -5.26 -6.38 -0.33
C ASN A 166 -5.47 -5.26 0.69
N ALA A 167 -6.11 -4.16 0.31
CA ALA A 167 -6.41 -3.06 1.22
C ALA A 167 -7.26 -3.54 2.40
N MET A 168 -8.36 -4.26 2.13
CA MET A 168 -9.25 -4.72 3.20
C MET A 168 -8.61 -5.81 4.08
N LYS A 169 -7.78 -6.69 3.53
CA LYS A 169 -6.98 -7.66 4.31
C LYS A 169 -5.95 -6.98 5.22
N SER A 170 -5.54 -5.76 4.87
CA SER A 170 -4.52 -4.99 5.58
C SER A 170 -5.08 -3.97 6.56
N ALA A 171 -6.38 -3.73 6.54
CA ALA A 171 -6.96 -2.72 7.41
C ALA A 171 -6.80 -3.10 8.89
N PHE A 172 -6.69 -2.08 9.73
CA PHE A 172 -6.71 -2.18 11.19
C PHE A 172 -8.13 -2.39 11.76
N ALA A 173 -9.07 -2.86 10.92
CA ALA A 173 -10.38 -3.28 11.37
C ALA A 173 -10.31 -4.69 11.99
N PRO A 174 -11.18 -5.00 12.97
CA PRO A 174 -11.29 -6.34 13.53
C PRO A 174 -11.47 -7.41 12.45
N PHE A 175 -10.90 -8.60 12.68
CA PHE A 175 -10.95 -9.68 11.69
C PHE A 175 -12.36 -10.04 11.19
N PRO A 176 -13.39 -10.18 12.04
CA PRO A 176 -14.74 -10.46 11.57
C PRO A 176 -15.30 -9.37 10.63
N GLU A 177 -14.99 -8.10 10.92
CA GLU A 177 -15.44 -6.97 10.12
C GLU A 177 -14.78 -6.96 8.75
N ARG A 178 -13.47 -7.26 8.69
CA ARG A 178 -12.76 -7.44 7.41
C ARG A 178 -13.39 -8.54 6.58
N LEU A 179 -13.71 -9.70 7.18
CA LEU A 179 -14.37 -10.80 6.48
C LEU A 179 -15.75 -10.40 5.95
N ARG A 180 -16.55 -9.70 6.77
CA ARG A 180 -17.86 -9.20 6.40
C ARG A 180 -17.79 -8.28 5.18
N ILE A 181 -16.86 -7.32 5.18
CA ILE A 181 -16.68 -6.40 4.06
C ILE A 181 -16.16 -7.13 2.81
N ILE A 182 -15.15 -7.99 2.97
CA ILE A 182 -14.57 -8.74 1.84
C ILE A 182 -15.61 -9.61 1.15
N ASN A 183 -16.32 -10.44 1.91
CA ASN A 183 -17.22 -11.44 1.35
C ASN A 183 -18.63 -10.90 1.08
N GLY A 184 -19.08 -9.89 1.84
CA GLY A 184 -20.42 -9.32 1.70
C GLY A 184 -20.50 -8.11 0.77
N LEU A 185 -19.40 -7.40 0.54
CA LEU A 185 -19.40 -6.17 -0.27
C LEU A 185 -18.39 -6.24 -1.42
N VAL A 186 -17.10 -6.43 -1.14
CA VAL A 186 -16.05 -6.31 -2.17
C VAL A 186 -16.22 -7.36 -3.26
N LYS A 187 -16.12 -8.65 -2.92
CA LYS A 187 -16.21 -9.72 -3.93
C LYS A 187 -17.54 -9.72 -4.70
N PRO A 188 -18.72 -9.60 -4.04
CA PRO A 188 -19.99 -9.58 -4.77
C PRO A 188 -20.11 -8.41 -5.75
N ARG A 189 -19.63 -7.21 -5.37
CA ARG A 189 -19.70 -6.03 -6.24
C ARG A 189 -18.78 -6.17 -7.45
N TYR A 190 -17.56 -6.66 -7.28
CA TYR A 190 -16.68 -6.94 -8.40
C TYR A 190 -17.21 -8.07 -9.30
N ALA A 191 -17.84 -9.11 -8.74
CA ALA A 191 -18.48 -10.16 -9.52
C ALA A 191 -19.61 -9.61 -10.40
N LEU A 192 -20.46 -8.72 -9.86
CA LEU A 192 -21.51 -8.05 -10.62
C LEU A 192 -20.94 -7.20 -11.76
N LEU A 193 -19.95 -6.35 -11.48
CA LEU A 193 -19.31 -5.51 -12.50
C LEU A 193 -18.68 -6.33 -13.63
N LYS A 194 -18.04 -7.46 -13.32
CA LYS A 194 -17.49 -8.36 -14.33
C LYS A 194 -18.57 -9.00 -15.19
N ALA A 195 -19.70 -9.40 -14.58
CA ALA A 195 -20.84 -9.95 -15.30
C ALA A 195 -21.49 -8.90 -16.23
N GLU A 196 -21.68 -7.67 -15.76
CA GLU A 196 -22.19 -6.56 -16.56
C GLU A 196 -21.28 -6.26 -17.75
N LEU A 197 -19.96 -6.21 -17.55
CA LEU A 197 -18.99 -5.98 -18.62
C LEU A 197 -19.03 -7.10 -19.67
N ALA A 198 -19.12 -8.36 -19.24
CA ALA A 198 -19.21 -9.52 -20.14
C ALA A 198 -20.52 -9.55 -20.95
N MET A 199 -21.65 -9.16 -20.35
CA MET A 199 -22.92 -9.04 -21.07
C MET A 199 -22.92 -7.87 -22.05
N GLY A 200 -22.35 -6.72 -21.66
CA GLY A 200 -22.26 -5.53 -22.51
C GLY A 200 -21.36 -5.69 -23.74
N THR A 201 -20.33 -6.55 -23.65
CA THR A 201 -19.45 -6.89 -24.79
C THR A 201 -20.09 -7.87 -25.78
N GLN A 202 -21.14 -8.62 -25.39
CA GLN A 202 -21.88 -9.52 -26.30
C GLN A 202 -22.92 -8.78 -27.16
N THR A 203 -23.25 -7.53 -26.83
CA THR A 203 -24.24 -6.69 -27.53
C THR A 203 -23.65 -5.64 -28.48
N ARG A 204 -22.35 -5.71 -28.78
CA ARG A 204 -21.68 -4.89 -29.80
C ARG A 204 -21.00 -5.78 -30.82
#